data_AF-A0A962E063-F1
#
_entry.id   AF-A0A962E063-F1
#
_cell.length_a   1.000
_cell.length_b   1.000
_cell.length_c   1.000
_cell.angle_alpha   90.00
_cell.angle_beta   90.00
_cell.angle_gamma   90.00
#
_symmetry.space_group_name_H-M   'P 1'
#
loop_
_entity.id
_entity.type
_entity.pdbx_description
1 polymer ?
#
loop_
_entity_poly.entity_id
_entity_poly.type
_entity_poly.pdbx_seq_one_letter_code
_entity_poly.pdbx_strand_id
1 'polypeptide(L)'
;MSSESPQDPTPRPVLSPKAQAALAEVRRKRGRRKSAAPREVPSGQRVRWGMLLMMTIVMAAGVGYLRLKANENLARVQAENERIAAMERAYGTVTQAPESFSGASEPAHPDSPSASDPSAAPMRVIPRPPPGWRSELALEPNCRLRSAEEDPIERAPMYKWRDASGSLQFGRSPPAGVNAQRVAVSDGNRAQFKLTVGAGDGSPVPSQLRDRATADIYRIVAILRQELGVPVASDFTLNLSFVSRLDDVGKGLGLSGAAGVYMPLEQRMEIWRQPDDEGTFATLRHESVHALLHEFVGAPPIWLNEGLAEYLENLRVSGSSGTVGVNRDHRQLLQTMLRVARVDAAMAMLDANANQFRQPDRRDLNYALAWSLVHYLMSTESGQGVFGELLAEIREAGCRRFSSKAFFDRKFTGGARDFVTRAVAATADKGHYY
;
A
#
# COMPACT_ATOMS: atom_id res chain seq x y z
N MET A 1 14.16 -38.21 -56.26
CA MET A 1 13.62 -38.21 -54.88
C MET A 1 14.78 -38.53 -53.95
N SER A 2 14.92 -37.72 -52.91
CA SER A 2 16.14 -37.36 -52.21
C SER A 2 16.78 -38.49 -51.38
N SER A 3 18.11 -38.51 -51.38
CA SER A 3 18.98 -39.27 -50.47
C SER A 3 19.12 -38.54 -49.14
N GLU A 4 18.75 -39.17 -48.02
CA GLU A 4 19.03 -38.67 -46.66
C GLU A 4 20.49 -38.98 -46.25
N SER A 5 21.13 -37.97 -45.66
CA SER A 5 22.49 -38.00 -45.11
C SER A 5 22.44 -38.30 -43.59
N PRO A 6 23.42 -38.99 -42.98
CA PRO A 6 23.40 -39.28 -41.55
C PRO A 6 23.80 -38.04 -40.72
N GLN A 7 23.06 -37.76 -39.64
CA GLN A 7 23.36 -36.71 -38.66
C GLN A 7 24.51 -37.11 -37.71
N ASP A 8 25.39 -36.16 -37.47
CA ASP A 8 26.58 -36.20 -36.60
C ASP A 8 26.20 -36.13 -35.10
N PRO A 9 26.78 -36.94 -34.18
CA PRO A 9 26.43 -36.88 -32.76
C PRO A 9 27.00 -35.65 -32.06
N THR A 10 26.16 -34.95 -31.29
CA THR A 10 26.53 -33.78 -30.48
C THR A 10 27.58 -34.11 -29.40
N PRO A 11 28.54 -33.20 -29.13
CA PRO A 11 29.61 -33.45 -28.16
C PRO A 11 29.09 -33.41 -26.72
N ARG A 12 29.52 -34.38 -25.90
CA ARG A 12 29.23 -34.42 -24.46
C ARG A 12 29.92 -33.26 -23.74
N PRO A 13 29.26 -32.62 -22.75
CA PRO A 13 29.86 -31.52 -22.01
C PRO A 13 31.04 -32.01 -21.16
N VAL A 14 32.22 -31.40 -21.37
CA VAL A 14 33.42 -31.63 -20.58
C VAL A 14 33.27 -30.91 -19.23
N LEU A 15 33.25 -31.68 -18.14
CA LEU A 15 33.17 -31.14 -16.79
C LEU A 15 34.46 -30.38 -16.43
N SER A 16 34.32 -29.24 -15.75
CA SER A 16 35.46 -28.46 -15.27
C SER A 16 36.32 -29.24 -14.27
N PRO A 17 37.62 -28.92 -14.12
CA PRO A 17 38.51 -29.59 -13.17
C PRO A 17 37.99 -29.59 -11.73
N LYS A 18 37.30 -28.51 -11.31
CA LYS A 18 36.64 -28.43 -9.99
C LYS A 18 35.48 -29.42 -9.86
N ALA A 19 34.68 -29.62 -10.91
CA ALA A 19 33.58 -30.58 -10.91
C ALA A 19 34.09 -32.04 -10.89
N GLN A 20 35.21 -32.31 -11.58
CA GLN A 20 35.85 -33.63 -11.55
C GLN A 20 36.43 -33.95 -10.16
N ALA A 21 37.08 -32.98 -9.51
CA ALA A 21 37.59 -33.12 -8.15
C ALA A 21 36.46 -33.36 -7.12
N ALA A 22 35.33 -32.64 -7.26
CA ALA A 22 34.16 -32.85 -6.41
C ALA A 22 33.55 -34.26 -6.59
N LEU A 23 33.49 -34.77 -7.82
CA LEU A 23 33.02 -36.14 -8.08
C LEU A 23 33.96 -37.21 -7.49
N ALA A 24 35.27 -36.99 -7.54
CA ALA A 24 36.26 -37.89 -6.96
C ALA A 24 36.13 -37.95 -5.42
N GLU A 25 35.92 -36.81 -4.77
CA GLU A 25 35.72 -36.72 -3.32
C GLU A 25 34.42 -37.42 -2.88
N VAL A 26 33.34 -37.29 -3.67
CA VAL A 26 32.07 -38.00 -3.43
C VAL A 26 32.23 -39.51 -3.59
N ARG A 27 32.97 -39.98 -4.62
CA ARG A 27 33.28 -41.41 -4.79
C ARG A 27 34.13 -41.96 -3.64
N ARG A 28 35.11 -41.19 -3.16
CA ARG A 28 35.95 -41.57 -2.01
C ARG A 28 35.15 -41.70 -0.72
N LYS A 29 34.22 -40.76 -0.45
CA LYS A 29 33.31 -40.83 0.70
C LYS A 29 32.29 -41.97 0.60
N ARG A 30 31.87 -42.36 -0.61
CA ARG A 30 30.95 -43.48 -0.84
C ARG A 30 31.63 -44.85 -0.65
N GLY A 31 32.93 -44.96 -0.97
CA GLY A 31 33.73 -46.18 -0.75
C GLY A 31 34.00 -46.50 0.73
N ARG A 32 34.12 -45.47 1.58
CA ARG A 32 34.39 -45.63 3.02
C ARG A 32 33.19 -46.05 3.88
N ARG A 33 31.97 -46.09 3.33
CA ARG A 33 30.74 -46.44 4.08
C ARG A 33 30.30 -47.91 3.97
N LYS A 34 31.06 -48.77 3.29
CA LYS A 34 30.68 -50.18 3.05
C LYS A 34 31.10 -51.20 4.12
N SER A 35 31.71 -50.78 5.24
CA SER A 35 32.13 -51.70 6.32
C SER A 35 31.53 -51.32 7.69
N ALA A 36 30.20 -51.30 7.79
CA ALA A 36 29.49 -51.35 9.07
C ALA A 36 28.13 -52.00 8.85
N ALA A 37 27.86 -53.09 9.59
CA ALA A 37 26.57 -53.77 9.59
C ALA A 37 25.43 -52.79 9.97
N PRO A 38 24.23 -52.92 9.39
CA PRO A 38 23.17 -51.96 9.63
C PRO A 38 22.58 -52.17 11.03
N ARG A 39 22.74 -51.17 11.92
CA ARG A 39 21.84 -51.04 13.07
C ARG A 39 20.46 -50.64 12.55
N GLU A 40 19.44 -51.42 12.88
CA GLU A 40 18.05 -51.07 12.60
C GLU A 40 17.71 -49.76 13.32
N VAL A 41 17.29 -48.77 12.53
CA VAL A 41 16.78 -47.48 13.02
C VAL A 41 15.26 -47.60 13.02
N PRO A 42 14.57 -47.31 14.14
CA PRO A 42 13.11 -47.42 14.23
C PRO A 42 12.42 -46.62 13.12
N SER A 43 11.37 -47.18 12.52
CA SER A 43 10.66 -46.65 11.34
C SER A 43 10.26 -45.16 11.48
N GLY A 44 9.91 -44.71 12.69
CA GLY A 44 9.56 -43.31 12.97
C GLY A 44 10.71 -42.30 12.83
N GLN A 45 11.96 -42.71 13.02
CA GLN A 45 13.10 -41.81 12.82
C GLN A 45 13.41 -41.62 11.34
N ARG A 46 13.30 -42.67 10.51
CA ARG A 46 13.53 -42.57 9.05
C ARG A 46 12.57 -41.59 8.38
N VAL A 47 11.31 -41.56 8.81
CA VAL A 47 10.30 -40.60 8.32
C VAL A 47 10.65 -39.16 8.72
N ARG A 48 11.04 -38.92 9.98
CA ARG A 48 11.45 -37.58 10.46
C ARG A 48 12.70 -37.06 9.72
N TRP A 49 13.70 -37.91 9.49
CA TRP A 49 14.91 -37.54 8.73
C TRP A 49 14.59 -37.26 7.25
N GLY A 50 13.68 -38.02 6.64
CA GLY A 50 13.20 -37.75 5.28
C GLY A 50 12.45 -36.43 5.15
N MET A 51 11.60 -36.11 6.14
CA MET A 51 10.82 -34.87 6.15
C MET A 51 11.70 -33.63 6.39
N LEU A 52 12.70 -33.72 7.27
CA LEU A 52 13.70 -32.66 7.46
C LEU A 52 14.53 -32.43 6.19
N LEU A 53 14.97 -33.50 5.52
CA LEU A 53 15.73 -33.38 4.27
C LEU A 53 14.88 -32.71 3.18
N MET A 54 13.59 -33.06 3.07
CA MET A 54 12.69 -32.47 2.09
C MET A 54 12.43 -30.98 2.37
N MET A 55 12.18 -30.60 3.64
CA MET A 55 12.06 -29.19 4.03
C MET A 55 13.32 -28.39 3.72
N THR A 56 14.50 -28.96 3.95
CA THR A 56 15.77 -28.28 3.66
C THR A 56 15.96 -28.04 2.17
N ILE A 57 15.57 -29.00 1.33
CA ILE A 57 15.62 -28.86 -0.14
C ILE A 57 14.62 -27.82 -0.64
N VAL A 58 13.39 -27.81 -0.12
CA VAL A 58 12.36 -26.82 -0.48
C VAL A 58 12.78 -25.41 -0.06
N MET A 59 13.33 -25.25 1.14
CA MET A 59 13.87 -23.97 1.62
C MET A 59 15.05 -23.49 0.77
N ALA A 60 15.99 -24.38 0.43
CA ALA A 60 17.14 -24.04 -0.42
C ALA A 60 16.71 -23.67 -1.85
N ALA A 61 15.71 -24.35 -2.41
CA ALA A 61 15.14 -24.04 -3.72
C ALA A 61 14.38 -22.69 -3.69
N GLY A 62 13.62 -22.41 -2.63
CA GLY A 62 12.93 -21.13 -2.43
C GLY A 62 13.91 -19.96 -2.29
N VAL A 63 14.97 -20.12 -1.49
CA VAL A 63 16.05 -19.11 -1.37
C VAL A 63 16.79 -18.93 -2.69
N GLY A 64 17.06 -20.02 -3.42
CA GLY A 64 17.68 -19.97 -4.76
C GLY A 64 16.82 -19.23 -5.78
N TYR A 65 15.50 -19.48 -5.78
CA TYR A 65 14.53 -18.81 -6.63
C TYR A 65 14.42 -17.32 -6.31
N LEU A 66 14.33 -16.96 -5.02
CA LEU A 66 14.32 -15.56 -4.57
C LEU A 66 15.61 -14.82 -4.96
N ARG A 67 16.76 -15.50 -4.89
CA ARG A 67 18.06 -14.93 -5.30
C ARG A 67 18.17 -14.75 -6.81
N LEU A 68 17.62 -15.67 -7.59
CA LEU A 68 17.50 -15.55 -9.05
C LEU A 68 16.59 -14.37 -9.44
N LYS A 69 15.40 -14.29 -8.85
CA LYS A 69 14.46 -13.16 -9.05
C LYS A 69 15.04 -11.82 -8.63
N ALA A 70 15.77 -11.77 -7.51
CA ALA A 70 16.47 -10.57 -7.07
C ALA A 70 17.57 -10.13 -8.06
N ASN A 71 18.33 -11.08 -8.62
CA ASN A 71 19.35 -10.78 -9.61
C ASN A 71 18.76 -10.33 -10.95
N GLU A 72 17.64 -10.93 -11.40
CA GLU A 72 16.90 -10.48 -12.59
C GLU A 72 16.33 -9.07 -12.41
N ASN A 73 15.79 -8.77 -11.23
CA ASN A 73 15.29 -7.44 -10.89
C ASN A 73 16.44 -6.41 -10.84
N LEU A 74 17.59 -6.77 -10.26
CA LEU A 74 18.77 -5.90 -10.25
C LEU A 74 19.28 -5.61 -11.67
N ALA A 75 19.34 -6.62 -12.54
CA ALA A 75 19.73 -6.45 -13.93
C ALA A 75 18.75 -5.55 -14.71
N ARG A 76 17.43 -5.66 -14.45
CA ARG A 76 16.41 -4.77 -15.04
C ARG A 76 16.56 -3.33 -14.57
N VAL A 77 16.77 -3.11 -13.28
CA VAL A 77 17.00 -1.78 -12.70
C VAL A 77 18.29 -1.16 -13.26
N GLN A 78 19.35 -1.94 -13.42
CA GLN A 78 20.61 -1.47 -14.02
C GLN A 78 20.43 -1.09 -15.49
N ALA A 79 19.74 -1.91 -16.29
CA ALA A 79 19.45 -1.60 -17.69
C ALA A 79 18.59 -0.33 -17.85
N GLU A 80 17.65 -0.11 -16.92
CA GLU A 80 16.82 1.11 -16.93
C GLU A 80 17.61 2.34 -16.49
N ASN A 81 18.49 2.23 -15.49
CA ASN A 81 19.40 3.30 -15.10
C ASN A 81 20.36 3.68 -16.24
N GLU A 82 20.84 2.71 -17.01
CA GLU A 82 21.66 2.97 -18.21
C GLU A 82 20.86 3.67 -19.31
N ARG A 83 19.58 3.32 -19.49
CA ARG A 83 18.66 4.02 -20.40
C ARG A 83 18.39 5.46 -19.96
N ILE A 84 18.15 5.69 -18.68
CA ILE A 84 17.97 7.04 -18.12
C ILE A 84 19.24 7.87 -18.30
N ALA A 85 20.42 7.31 -17.99
CA ALA A 85 21.70 7.99 -18.22
C ALA A 85 22.03 8.22 -19.71
N ALA A 86 21.51 7.38 -20.63
CA ALA A 86 21.59 7.62 -22.07
C ALA A 86 20.64 8.74 -22.52
N MET A 87 19.44 8.80 -21.93
CA MET A 87 18.46 9.86 -22.17
C MET A 87 18.97 11.21 -21.65
N GLU A 88 19.54 11.28 -20.44
CA GLU A 88 20.14 12.50 -19.89
C GLU A 88 21.31 13.02 -20.74
N ARG A 89 22.12 12.12 -21.32
CA ARG A 89 23.16 12.50 -22.29
C ARG A 89 22.59 13.01 -23.61
N ALA A 90 21.43 12.49 -24.05
CA ALA A 90 20.75 12.94 -25.26
C ALA A 90 20.01 14.29 -25.06
N TYR A 91 19.51 14.55 -23.85
CA TYR A 91 18.81 15.79 -23.49
C TYR A 91 19.73 16.90 -22.95
N GLY A 92 20.97 16.58 -22.57
CA GLY A 92 21.96 17.55 -22.05
C GLY A 92 22.64 18.45 -23.08
N THR A 93 22.24 18.44 -24.35
CA THR A 93 22.87 19.22 -25.44
C THR A 93 22.06 20.41 -25.98
N VAL A 94 21.00 20.83 -25.29
CA VAL A 94 20.19 22.03 -25.63
C VAL A 94 19.77 22.64 -24.30
N THR A 95 20.35 23.70 -23.73
CA THR A 95 20.73 25.02 -24.24
C THR A 95 21.82 25.63 -23.34
N GLN A 96 22.94 26.07 -23.92
CA GLN A 96 23.68 27.22 -23.40
C GLN A 96 23.18 28.46 -24.13
N ALA A 97 22.76 29.49 -23.39
CA ALA A 97 22.69 30.86 -23.88
C ALA A 97 22.87 31.85 -22.70
N PRO A 98 23.39 33.06 -22.95
CA PRO A 98 24.40 33.70 -22.10
C PRO A 98 23.86 34.73 -21.11
N GLU A 99 24.78 35.20 -20.26
CA GLU A 99 24.65 36.20 -19.22
C GLU A 99 24.28 37.62 -19.70
N SER A 100 23.61 38.35 -18.80
CA SER A 100 23.55 39.81 -18.61
C SER A 100 22.68 40.67 -19.54
N PHE A 101 21.71 41.40 -18.94
CA PHE A 101 21.74 42.87 -18.84
C PHE A 101 20.62 43.42 -17.94
N SER A 102 20.95 44.47 -17.18
CA SER A 102 20.10 45.26 -16.26
C SER A 102 19.46 46.47 -16.95
N GLY A 103 18.31 46.97 -16.43
CA GLY A 103 18.01 48.41 -16.47
C GLY A 103 16.57 48.87 -16.75
N ALA A 104 15.87 49.25 -15.68
CA ALA A 104 15.06 50.46 -15.44
C ALA A 104 13.86 50.93 -16.33
N SER A 105 12.78 51.30 -15.59
CA SER A 105 11.86 52.47 -15.67
C SER A 105 10.66 52.53 -16.64
N GLU A 106 9.48 52.72 -16.02
CA GLU A 106 8.19 53.30 -16.50
C GLU A 106 8.29 54.84 -16.65
N PRO A 107 7.35 55.60 -17.31
CA PRO A 107 5.91 55.67 -16.95
C PRO A 107 4.84 56.02 -18.05
N ALA A 108 3.57 55.72 -17.71
CA ALA A 108 2.25 56.39 -17.94
C ALA A 108 1.65 56.80 -19.34
N HIS A 109 0.34 56.44 -19.48
CA HIS A 109 -0.82 56.73 -20.39
C HIS A 109 -1.00 58.16 -21.00
N PRO A 110 -1.97 58.47 -21.94
CA PRO A 110 -3.27 57.81 -22.27
C PRO A 110 -3.70 57.78 -23.79
N ASP A 111 -4.96 57.35 -24.00
CA ASP A 111 -5.88 57.58 -25.13
C ASP A 111 -6.13 56.47 -26.17
N SER A 112 -7.41 56.08 -26.26
CA SER A 112 -8.05 55.31 -27.35
C SER A 112 -8.79 56.28 -28.28
N PRO A 113 -8.93 55.96 -29.59
CA PRO A 113 -10.27 55.53 -30.04
C PRO A 113 -10.30 54.45 -31.16
N SER A 114 -11.34 53.61 -31.04
CA SER A 114 -12.17 52.89 -32.03
C SER A 114 -11.74 52.63 -33.50
N ALA A 115 -11.90 51.35 -33.87
CA ALA A 115 -12.37 50.74 -35.15
C ALA A 115 -11.39 50.50 -36.31
N SER A 116 -10.97 49.23 -36.50
CA SER A 116 -11.40 48.31 -37.59
C SER A 116 -10.44 47.12 -37.74
N ASP A 117 -10.97 45.91 -37.61
CA ASP A 117 -10.34 44.61 -37.90
C ASP A 117 -10.51 44.33 -39.41
N PRO A 118 -9.50 43.78 -40.12
CA PRO A 118 -9.47 42.32 -40.28
C PRO A 118 -8.05 41.74 -40.38
N SER A 119 -7.71 40.74 -39.54
CA SER A 119 -7.00 39.51 -39.96
C SER A 119 -6.62 38.63 -38.76
N ALA A 120 -7.63 38.01 -38.15
CA ALA A 120 -7.42 36.84 -37.28
C ALA A 120 -7.31 35.56 -38.14
N ALA A 121 -6.18 34.88 -38.06
CA ALA A 121 -6.02 33.52 -38.55
C ALA A 121 -6.99 32.56 -37.81
N PRO A 122 -7.57 31.56 -38.48
CA PRO A 122 -8.69 30.81 -37.94
C PRO A 122 -8.27 29.91 -36.78
N MET A 123 -8.95 30.11 -35.64
CA MET A 123 -9.10 29.12 -34.57
C MET A 123 -9.47 27.77 -35.21
N ARG A 124 -8.66 26.74 -34.97
CA ARG A 124 -9.05 25.36 -35.26
C ARG A 124 -10.31 25.05 -34.45
N VAL A 125 -11.43 24.97 -35.16
CA VAL A 125 -12.69 24.45 -34.64
C VAL A 125 -12.45 23.00 -34.23
N ILE A 126 -12.42 22.76 -32.92
CA ILE A 126 -12.50 21.40 -32.37
C ILE A 126 -13.86 20.85 -32.79
N PRO A 127 -13.95 19.70 -33.49
CA PRO A 127 -15.24 19.15 -33.89
C PRO A 127 -16.12 18.94 -32.66
N ARG A 128 -17.38 19.37 -32.74
CA ARG A 128 -18.37 19.09 -31.69
C ARG A 128 -18.45 17.57 -31.51
N PRO A 129 -18.39 17.06 -30.26
CA PRO A 129 -18.59 15.65 -30.02
C PRO A 129 -20.00 15.23 -30.49
N PRO A 130 -20.18 13.99 -30.95
CA PRO A 130 -21.46 13.52 -31.47
C PRO A 130 -22.56 13.66 -30.41
N PRO A 131 -23.83 13.83 -30.83
CA PRO A 131 -24.96 13.97 -29.92
C PRO A 131 -25.05 12.74 -29.01
N GLY A 132 -24.80 12.92 -27.72
CA GLY A 132 -24.67 11.82 -26.73
C GLY A 132 -23.56 12.05 -25.70
N TRP A 133 -22.63 12.99 -25.94
CA TRP A 133 -21.65 13.42 -24.95
C TRP A 133 -22.28 14.43 -23.98
N ARG A 134 -22.72 13.96 -22.81
CA ARG A 134 -22.99 14.83 -21.65
C ARG A 134 -21.67 15.09 -20.93
N SER A 135 -21.30 16.37 -20.83
CA SER A 135 -20.29 16.85 -19.90
C SER A 135 -20.93 16.95 -18.51
N GLU A 136 -20.82 15.91 -17.71
CA GLU A 136 -21.18 15.93 -16.29
C GLU A 136 -20.10 15.14 -15.55
N LEU A 137 -19.63 15.70 -14.42
CA LEU A 137 -18.68 15.08 -13.52
C LEU A 137 -19.01 13.60 -13.37
N ALA A 138 -18.15 12.72 -13.89
CA ALA A 138 -18.37 11.29 -13.80
C ALA A 138 -18.45 10.92 -12.31
N LEU A 139 -19.66 10.57 -11.86
CA LEU A 139 -19.85 9.80 -10.65
C LEU A 139 -19.04 8.52 -10.85
N GLU A 140 -18.13 8.22 -9.92
CA GLU A 140 -17.57 6.87 -9.86
C GLU A 140 -18.77 5.91 -9.73
N PRO A 141 -18.98 4.98 -10.68
CA PRO A 141 -20.27 4.28 -10.87
C PRO A 141 -20.69 3.43 -9.67
N ASN A 142 -19.77 3.17 -8.75
CA ASN A 142 -20.00 2.48 -7.48
C ASN A 142 -19.61 3.35 -6.28
N CYS A 143 -19.78 4.67 -6.34
CA CYS A 143 -19.58 5.53 -5.17
C CYS A 143 -20.86 5.58 -4.32
N ARG A 144 -20.68 5.42 -3.01
CA ARG A 144 -21.71 5.63 -2.00
C ARG A 144 -21.18 6.66 -1.00
N LEU A 145 -22.07 7.44 -0.42
CA LEU A 145 -21.75 8.21 0.76
C LEU A 145 -22.95 8.18 1.70
N ARG A 146 -22.77 7.61 2.89
CA ARG A 146 -23.80 7.63 3.91
C ARG A 146 -23.83 8.99 4.61
N SER A 147 -25.04 9.49 4.82
CA SER A 147 -25.28 10.49 5.87
C SER A 147 -25.05 9.80 7.20
N ALA A 148 -24.01 10.19 7.92
CA ALA A 148 -23.90 9.83 9.32
C ALA A 148 -24.84 10.75 10.10
N GLU A 149 -25.94 10.22 10.64
CA GLU A 149 -26.53 10.85 11.82
C GLU A 149 -25.48 10.72 12.93
N GLU A 150 -24.94 11.86 13.37
CA GLU A 150 -23.96 11.88 14.44
C GLU A 150 -24.64 11.43 15.74
N ASP A 151 -24.52 10.15 16.11
CA ASP A 151 -24.75 9.76 17.49
C ASP A 151 -23.75 10.55 18.36
N PRO A 152 -24.22 11.39 19.30
CA PRO A 152 -23.34 12.21 20.10
C PRO A 152 -22.33 11.31 20.83
N ILE A 153 -21.03 11.54 20.58
CA ILE A 153 -19.95 10.83 21.25
C ILE A 153 -19.99 11.25 22.72
N GLU A 154 -20.58 10.43 23.59
CA GLU A 154 -20.46 10.62 25.03
C GLU A 154 -19.01 10.26 25.45
N ARG A 155 -18.22 11.29 25.74
CA ARG A 155 -16.79 11.18 26.06
C ARG A 155 -16.63 10.82 27.54
N ALA A 156 -16.46 9.55 27.89
CA ALA A 156 -15.93 9.23 29.22
C ALA A 156 -14.46 9.71 29.31
N PRO A 157 -14.06 10.43 30.37
CA PRO A 157 -12.69 10.91 30.48
C PRO A 157 -11.72 9.78 30.81
N MET A 158 -10.77 9.52 29.92
CA MET A 158 -9.57 8.75 30.21
C MET A 158 -8.44 9.69 30.61
N TYR A 159 -7.47 9.17 31.33
CA TYR A 159 -6.31 9.93 31.81
C TYR A 159 -5.03 9.19 31.44
N LYS A 160 -3.96 9.94 31.19
CA LYS A 160 -2.60 9.42 31.11
C LYS A 160 -1.76 10.00 32.23
N TRP A 161 -0.93 9.17 32.86
CA TRP A 161 0.00 9.60 33.91
C TRP A 161 1.31 8.83 33.84
N ARG A 162 2.35 9.29 34.53
CA ARG A 162 3.56 8.49 34.73
C ARG A 162 3.52 7.89 36.14
N ASP A 163 3.81 6.60 36.24
CA ASP A 163 3.96 5.94 37.54
C ASP A 163 5.33 6.26 38.18
N ALA A 164 5.57 5.71 39.38
CA ALA A 164 6.81 5.91 40.13
C ALA A 164 8.07 5.38 39.41
N SER A 165 7.91 4.50 38.42
CA SER A 165 9.02 4.01 37.58
C SER A 165 9.28 4.89 36.35
N GLY A 166 8.49 5.96 36.16
CA GLY A 166 8.54 6.84 34.99
C GLY A 166 7.77 6.30 33.78
N SER A 167 7.10 5.15 33.91
CA SER A 167 6.36 4.50 32.82
C SER A 167 5.03 5.20 32.58
N LEU A 168 4.67 5.39 31.31
CA LEU A 168 3.41 6.01 30.90
C LEU A 168 2.24 5.02 31.08
N GLN A 169 1.21 5.44 31.79
CA GLN A 169 0.02 4.68 32.15
C GLN A 169 -1.25 5.37 31.61
N PHE A 170 -2.31 4.61 31.35
CA PHE A 170 -3.61 5.11 30.91
C PHE A 170 -4.77 4.45 31.69
N GLY A 171 -5.82 5.20 32.03
CA GLY A 171 -6.97 4.67 32.77
C GLY A 171 -7.99 5.72 33.18
N ARG A 172 -9.15 5.29 33.72
CA ARG A 172 -10.26 6.17 34.13
C ARG A 172 -10.10 6.79 35.52
N SER A 173 -9.23 6.22 36.36
CA SER A 173 -9.04 6.63 37.75
C SER A 173 -7.54 6.63 38.09
N PRO A 174 -6.83 7.77 37.91
CA PRO A 174 -5.44 7.88 38.32
C PRO A 174 -5.31 7.78 39.84
N PRO A 175 -4.20 7.24 40.38
CA PRO A 175 -3.92 7.23 41.81
C PRO A 175 -3.90 8.66 42.38
N ALA A 176 -4.36 8.82 43.63
CA ALA A 176 -4.36 10.11 44.30
C ALA A 176 -2.93 10.68 44.38
N GLY A 177 -2.77 11.95 43.99
CA GLY A 177 -1.48 12.66 44.04
C GLY A 177 -0.61 12.56 42.79
N VAL A 178 -1.05 11.89 41.72
CA VAL A 178 -0.31 11.80 40.46
C VAL A 178 -0.77 12.86 39.46
N ASN A 179 0.18 13.50 38.78
CA ASN A 179 -0.12 14.43 37.69
C ASN A 179 -0.63 13.66 36.46
N ALA A 180 -1.94 13.67 36.27
CA ALA A 180 -2.63 12.96 35.21
C ALA A 180 -3.22 13.93 34.18
N GLN A 181 -2.86 13.76 32.91
CA GLN A 181 -3.40 14.53 31.80
C GLN A 181 -4.64 13.83 31.25
N ARG A 182 -5.76 14.55 31.10
CA ARG A 182 -6.95 14.03 30.43
C ARG A 182 -6.64 13.70 28.97
N VAL A 183 -7.04 12.52 28.54
CA VAL A 183 -6.97 12.05 27.15
C VAL A 183 -8.41 11.76 26.73
N ALA A 184 -8.82 12.32 25.59
CA ALA A 184 -10.05 11.88 24.96
C ALA A 184 -9.81 10.44 24.45
N VAL A 185 -10.50 9.49 25.05
CA VAL A 185 -10.52 8.11 24.57
C VAL A 185 -11.99 7.76 24.52
N SER A 186 -12.48 7.33 23.36
CA SER A 186 -13.86 6.86 23.30
C SER A 186 -13.95 5.56 24.10
N ASP A 187 -14.96 5.50 24.96
CA ASP A 187 -15.35 4.25 25.56
C ASP A 187 -15.66 3.24 24.46
N GLY A 188 -15.08 2.05 24.60
CA GLY A 188 -15.35 0.94 23.74
C GLY A 188 -16.84 0.59 23.78
N ASN A 189 -17.39 0.36 22.58
CA ASN A 189 -18.36 -0.68 22.33
C ASN A 189 -19.86 -0.43 22.63
N ARG A 190 -20.42 0.77 22.39
CA ARG A 190 -21.91 0.92 22.39
C ARG A 190 -22.58 1.54 21.17
N ALA A 191 -21.82 1.99 20.17
CA ALA A 191 -22.37 2.39 18.86
C ALA A 191 -21.32 2.16 17.77
N GLN A 192 -20.83 0.92 17.70
CA GLN A 192 -20.00 0.46 16.58
C GLN A 192 -20.95 -0.25 15.62
N PHE A 193 -20.78 0.02 14.33
CA PHE A 193 -21.56 -0.59 13.25
C PHE A 193 -21.60 -2.12 13.41
N LYS A 194 -22.62 -2.78 12.84
CA LYS A 194 -22.80 -4.22 12.93
C LYS A 194 -21.75 -4.96 12.09
N LEU A 195 -20.88 -5.75 12.72
CA LEU A 195 -19.98 -6.66 12.03
C LEU A 195 -20.53 -8.09 12.10
N THR A 196 -20.71 -8.74 10.94
CA THR A 196 -20.93 -10.18 10.87
C THR A 196 -19.67 -10.87 10.37
N VAL A 197 -19.33 -12.01 10.98
CA VAL A 197 -18.14 -12.80 10.61
C VAL A 197 -18.57 -14.24 10.35
N GLY A 198 -18.34 -14.71 9.13
CA GLY A 198 -18.70 -16.04 8.66
C GLY A 198 -17.59 -16.68 7.83
N ALA A 199 -17.87 -17.89 7.34
CA ALA A 199 -17.01 -18.59 6.38
C ALA A 199 -17.78 -18.78 5.06
N GLY A 200 -17.06 -18.79 3.94
CA GLY A 200 -17.67 -18.88 2.61
C GLY A 200 -18.41 -20.19 2.35
N ASP A 201 -18.06 -21.26 3.07
CA ASP A 201 -18.72 -22.57 3.02
C ASP A 201 -19.83 -22.73 4.09
N GLY A 202 -20.14 -21.67 4.85
CA GLY A 202 -21.11 -21.68 5.94
C GLY A 202 -20.62 -22.40 7.21
N SER A 203 -19.37 -22.89 7.26
CA SER A 203 -18.82 -23.50 8.45
C SER A 203 -18.63 -22.50 9.61
N PRO A 204 -18.61 -22.97 10.87
CA PRO A 204 -18.29 -22.12 12.00
C PRO A 204 -16.86 -21.55 11.90
N VAL A 205 -16.72 -20.23 11.98
CA VAL A 205 -15.42 -19.56 12.12
C VAL A 205 -14.90 -19.76 13.55
N PRO A 206 -13.65 -20.23 13.74
CA PRO A 206 -13.03 -20.33 15.07
C PRO A 206 -13.10 -19.01 15.85
N SER A 207 -13.34 -19.08 17.16
CA SER A 207 -13.53 -17.88 17.99
C SER A 207 -12.30 -16.97 17.96
N GLN A 208 -11.08 -17.51 18.05
CA GLN A 208 -9.86 -16.68 18.02
C GLN A 208 -9.73 -15.87 16.72
N LEU A 209 -10.08 -16.49 15.58
CA LEU A 209 -10.07 -15.83 14.27
C LEU A 209 -11.11 -14.71 14.21
N ARG A 210 -12.32 -14.99 14.70
CA ARG A 210 -13.42 -14.01 14.80
C ARG A 210 -13.08 -12.84 15.71
N ASP A 211 -12.56 -13.13 16.90
CA ASP A 211 -12.25 -12.13 17.93
C ASP A 211 -11.14 -11.20 17.45
N ARG A 212 -10.09 -11.77 16.85
CA ARG A 212 -8.99 -10.99 16.28
C ARG A 212 -9.44 -10.14 15.10
N ALA A 213 -10.24 -10.70 14.17
CA ALA A 213 -10.82 -9.94 13.06
C ALA A 213 -11.66 -8.76 13.56
N THR A 214 -12.50 -9.00 14.56
CA THR A 214 -13.35 -7.98 15.18
C THR A 214 -12.51 -6.89 15.84
N ALA A 215 -11.48 -7.26 16.60
CA ALA A 215 -10.57 -6.32 17.25
C ALA A 215 -9.83 -5.42 16.23
N ASP A 216 -9.31 -6.00 15.15
CA ASP A 216 -8.62 -5.27 14.09
C ASP A 216 -9.55 -4.26 13.41
N ILE A 217 -10.73 -4.71 12.98
CA ILE A 217 -11.71 -3.84 12.29
C ILE A 217 -12.19 -2.71 13.21
N TYR A 218 -12.50 -3.02 14.46
CA TYR A 218 -12.92 -2.00 15.42
C TYR A 218 -11.80 -1.03 15.78
N ARG A 219 -10.53 -1.46 15.76
CA ARG A 219 -9.41 -0.53 15.90
C ARG A 219 -9.26 0.37 14.68
N ILE A 220 -9.46 -0.14 13.47
CA ILE A 220 -9.48 0.70 12.25
C ILE A 220 -10.60 1.75 12.35
N VAL A 221 -11.81 1.35 12.77
CA VAL A 221 -12.91 2.30 12.98
C VAL A 221 -12.58 3.32 14.07
N ALA A 222 -11.92 2.92 15.16
CA ALA A 222 -11.47 3.86 16.17
C ALA A 222 -10.46 4.87 15.60
N ILE A 223 -9.50 4.43 14.77
CA ILE A 223 -8.55 5.33 14.09
C ILE A 223 -9.32 6.32 13.19
N LEU A 224 -10.19 5.83 12.31
CA LEU A 224 -10.98 6.66 11.40
C LEU A 224 -11.84 7.69 12.16
N ARG A 225 -12.55 7.27 13.21
CA ARG A 225 -13.45 8.16 13.97
C ARG A 225 -12.71 9.10 14.92
N GLN A 226 -11.82 8.57 15.74
CA GLN A 226 -11.23 9.29 16.87
C GLN A 226 -9.99 10.07 16.47
N GLU A 227 -9.19 9.55 15.54
CA GLU A 227 -7.92 10.17 15.13
C GLU A 227 -8.11 11.01 13.86
N LEU A 228 -9.01 10.60 12.95
CA LEU A 228 -9.21 11.25 11.64
C LEU A 228 -10.57 11.93 11.46
N GLY A 229 -11.47 11.86 12.44
CA GLY A 229 -12.76 12.56 12.41
C GLY A 229 -13.76 12.07 11.36
N VAL A 230 -13.57 10.87 10.80
CA VAL A 230 -14.51 10.27 9.84
C VAL A 230 -15.75 9.77 10.59
N PRO A 231 -16.95 10.24 10.23
CA PRO A 231 -18.16 9.79 10.92
C PRO A 231 -18.56 8.39 10.41
N VAL A 232 -18.70 7.44 11.33
CA VAL A 232 -19.09 6.06 11.03
C VAL A 232 -20.42 5.78 11.72
N ALA A 233 -21.45 5.52 10.92
CA ALA A 233 -22.82 5.31 11.38
C ALA A 233 -22.97 3.94 12.09
N SER A 234 -23.76 3.92 13.17
CA SER A 234 -23.97 2.74 14.02
C SER A 234 -24.90 1.70 13.38
N ASP A 235 -25.70 2.09 12.38
CA ASP A 235 -26.64 1.25 11.62
C ASP A 235 -25.99 0.49 10.46
N PHE A 236 -24.74 0.84 10.09
CA PHE A 236 -24.02 0.17 9.01
C PHE A 236 -23.77 -1.31 9.35
N THR A 237 -23.87 -2.19 8.35
CA THR A 237 -23.53 -3.62 8.49
C THR A 237 -22.40 -3.98 7.53
N LEU A 238 -21.32 -4.54 8.06
CA LEU A 238 -20.23 -5.12 7.27
C LEU A 238 -20.24 -6.63 7.42
N ASN A 239 -20.22 -7.35 6.29
CA ASN A 239 -20.21 -8.80 6.27
C ASN A 239 -18.82 -9.32 5.89
N LEU A 240 -18.13 -9.97 6.83
CA LEU A 240 -16.86 -10.64 6.59
C LEU A 240 -17.07 -12.14 6.35
N SER A 241 -16.51 -12.64 5.26
CA SER A 241 -16.45 -14.06 4.95
C SER A 241 -15.01 -14.54 4.78
N PHE A 242 -14.60 -15.51 5.59
CA PHE A 242 -13.34 -16.21 5.40
C PHE A 242 -13.50 -17.36 4.40
N VAL A 243 -12.71 -17.38 3.33
CA VAL A 243 -12.72 -18.45 2.33
C VAL A 243 -11.47 -19.32 2.42
N SER A 244 -11.62 -20.63 2.22
CA SER A 244 -10.53 -21.58 2.43
C SER A 244 -9.61 -21.73 1.21
N ARG A 245 -10.06 -21.34 0.02
CA ARG A 245 -9.29 -21.43 -1.23
C ARG A 245 -9.17 -20.06 -1.87
N LEU A 246 -8.00 -19.74 -2.40
CA LEU A 246 -7.73 -18.47 -3.09
C LEU A 246 -8.67 -18.24 -4.28
N ASP A 247 -8.94 -19.29 -5.08
CA ASP A 247 -9.78 -19.17 -6.28
C ASP A 247 -11.26 -18.88 -5.96
N ASP A 248 -11.69 -19.14 -4.71
CA ASP A 248 -13.06 -18.91 -4.28
C ASP A 248 -13.30 -17.44 -3.87
N VAL A 249 -12.24 -16.65 -3.64
CA VAL A 249 -12.37 -15.20 -3.41
C VAL A 249 -12.96 -14.53 -4.65
N GLY A 250 -14.03 -13.76 -4.48
CA GLY A 250 -14.67 -13.00 -5.54
C GLY A 250 -15.22 -13.87 -6.68
N LYS A 251 -15.44 -15.16 -6.41
CA LYS A 251 -15.98 -16.10 -7.40
C LYS A 251 -17.37 -15.65 -7.83
N GLY A 252 -17.57 -15.49 -9.14
CA GLY A 252 -18.76 -14.88 -9.72
C GLY A 252 -18.58 -13.41 -10.17
N LEU A 253 -17.51 -12.75 -9.71
CA LEU A 253 -17.12 -11.39 -10.14
C LEU A 253 -15.90 -11.35 -11.08
N GLY A 254 -15.31 -12.51 -11.40
CA GLY A 254 -14.12 -12.60 -12.24
C GLY A 254 -12.84 -12.08 -11.57
N LEU A 255 -12.84 -11.96 -10.23
CA LEU A 255 -11.71 -11.45 -9.42
C LEU A 255 -10.90 -12.58 -8.76
N SER A 256 -11.01 -13.81 -9.28
CA SER A 256 -10.32 -14.98 -8.74
C SER A 256 -8.80 -14.77 -8.73
N GLY A 257 -8.16 -15.11 -7.60
CA GLY A 257 -6.71 -14.99 -7.42
C GLY A 257 -6.26 -13.83 -6.53
N ALA A 258 -7.16 -12.94 -6.12
CA ALA A 258 -6.87 -11.94 -5.09
C ALA A 258 -6.95 -12.56 -3.68
N ALA A 259 -6.06 -12.15 -2.77
CA ALA A 259 -6.08 -12.64 -1.39
C ALA A 259 -7.33 -12.16 -0.62
N GLY A 260 -7.93 -11.06 -1.06
CA GLY A 260 -9.17 -10.53 -0.53
C GLY A 260 -9.87 -9.63 -1.54
N VAL A 261 -11.15 -9.38 -1.29
CA VAL A 261 -11.94 -8.41 -2.05
C VAL A 261 -13.08 -7.86 -1.21
N TYR A 262 -13.26 -6.54 -1.22
CA TYR A 262 -14.49 -5.88 -0.81
C TYR A 262 -15.45 -5.72 -1.99
N MET A 263 -16.71 -6.10 -1.77
CA MET A 263 -17.82 -6.04 -2.72
C MET A 263 -18.84 -5.00 -2.22
N PRO A 264 -18.82 -3.76 -2.79
CA PRO A 264 -19.63 -2.65 -2.29
C PRO A 264 -21.14 -2.90 -2.26
N LEU A 265 -21.68 -3.50 -3.33
CA LEU A 265 -23.13 -3.74 -3.48
C LEU A 265 -23.69 -4.70 -2.41
N GLU A 266 -22.85 -5.60 -1.93
CA GLU A 266 -23.20 -6.62 -0.94
C GLU A 266 -22.76 -6.23 0.48
N GLN A 267 -22.01 -5.13 0.62
CA GLN A 267 -21.33 -4.73 1.85
C GLN A 267 -20.56 -5.91 2.46
N ARG A 268 -19.90 -6.68 1.59
CA ARG A 268 -19.30 -7.95 1.92
C ARG A 268 -17.83 -7.94 1.54
N MET A 269 -16.99 -8.40 2.45
CA MET A 269 -15.60 -8.70 2.17
C MET A 269 -15.35 -10.19 2.25
N GLU A 270 -14.63 -10.71 1.27
CA GLU A 270 -14.12 -12.08 1.26
C GLU A 270 -12.62 -12.06 1.44
N ILE A 271 -12.12 -12.84 2.40
CA ILE A 271 -10.69 -12.94 2.71
C ILE A 271 -10.27 -14.39 2.64
N TRP A 272 -9.27 -14.68 1.81
CA TRP A 272 -8.65 -16.01 1.80
C TRP A 272 -7.89 -16.25 3.11
N ARG A 273 -8.20 -17.38 3.77
CA ARG A 273 -7.44 -17.88 4.91
C ARG A 273 -6.10 -18.41 4.41
N GLN A 274 -5.10 -17.56 4.49
CA GLN A 274 -3.74 -17.90 4.14
C GLN A 274 -3.15 -18.86 5.17
N PRO A 275 -2.11 -19.65 4.81
CA PRO A 275 -1.39 -20.49 5.77
C PRO A 275 -0.74 -19.70 6.90
N ASP A 276 -0.40 -18.44 6.62
CA ASP A 276 0.08 -17.47 7.60
C ASP A 276 -1.11 -16.62 8.10
N ASP A 277 -1.35 -16.67 9.40
CA ASP A 277 -2.41 -15.87 10.03
C ASP A 277 -2.14 -14.38 9.79
N GLU A 278 -0.89 -13.91 9.87
CA GLU A 278 -0.60 -12.48 9.71
C GLU A 278 -0.93 -11.99 8.31
N GLY A 279 -0.59 -12.74 7.26
CA GLY A 279 -1.02 -12.46 5.89
C GLY A 279 -2.54 -12.37 5.76
N THR A 280 -3.29 -13.29 6.40
CA THR A 280 -4.76 -13.25 6.43
C THR A 280 -5.28 -11.96 7.06
N PHE A 281 -4.75 -11.58 8.23
CA PHE A 281 -5.20 -10.38 8.92
C PHE A 281 -4.71 -9.09 8.25
N ALA A 282 -3.55 -9.09 7.59
CA ALA A 282 -3.09 -7.95 6.78
C ALA A 282 -4.08 -7.67 5.64
N THR A 283 -4.46 -8.70 4.89
CA THR A 283 -5.49 -8.57 3.83
C THR A 283 -6.84 -8.15 4.40
N LEU A 284 -7.26 -8.71 5.55
CA LEU A 284 -8.50 -8.29 6.21
C LEU A 284 -8.50 -6.80 6.55
N ARG A 285 -7.38 -6.28 7.09
CA ARG A 285 -7.25 -4.86 7.40
C ARG A 285 -7.27 -4.00 6.13
N HIS A 286 -6.61 -4.44 5.07
CA HIS A 286 -6.62 -3.80 3.75
C HIS A 286 -8.04 -3.61 3.22
N GLU A 287 -8.81 -4.71 3.10
CA GLU A 287 -10.17 -4.67 2.59
C GLU A 287 -11.13 -3.91 3.50
N SER A 288 -10.89 -3.93 4.82
CA SER A 288 -11.69 -3.16 5.78
C SER A 288 -11.57 -1.65 5.55
N VAL A 289 -10.38 -1.17 5.18
CA VAL A 289 -10.18 0.24 4.83
C VAL A 289 -10.99 0.61 3.59
N HIS A 290 -10.94 -0.21 2.54
CA HIS A 290 -11.77 0.01 1.34
C HIS A 290 -13.25 0.06 1.68
N ALA A 291 -13.74 -0.88 2.49
CA ALA A 291 -15.14 -0.92 2.91
C ALA A 291 -15.57 0.36 3.65
N LEU A 292 -14.76 0.80 4.61
CA LEU A 292 -15.08 1.96 5.44
C LEU A 292 -14.97 3.28 4.68
N LEU A 293 -13.95 3.45 3.83
CA LEU A 293 -13.81 4.64 3.00
C LEU A 293 -14.93 4.74 1.97
N HIS A 294 -15.30 3.62 1.34
CA HIS A 294 -16.41 3.56 0.39
C HIS A 294 -17.75 3.98 1.02
N GLU A 295 -18.01 3.62 2.28
CA GLU A 295 -19.29 3.92 2.93
C GLU A 295 -19.34 5.33 3.55
N PHE A 296 -18.21 5.84 4.07
CA PHE A 296 -18.20 7.02 4.93
C PHE A 296 -17.40 8.22 4.42
N VAL A 297 -16.59 8.06 3.36
CA VAL A 297 -15.75 9.15 2.81
C VAL A 297 -16.14 9.53 1.38
N GLY A 298 -16.72 8.63 0.59
CA GLY A 298 -17.19 8.92 -0.77
C GLY A 298 -16.20 8.42 -1.83
N ALA A 299 -15.72 9.31 -2.70
CA ALA A 299 -14.78 8.98 -3.78
C ALA A 299 -13.34 9.48 -3.48
N PRO A 300 -12.61 8.87 -2.54
CA PRO A 300 -11.24 9.27 -2.25
C PRO A 300 -10.32 9.05 -3.45
N PRO A 301 -9.31 9.92 -3.67
CA PRO A 301 -8.25 9.69 -4.64
C PRO A 301 -7.59 8.33 -4.42
N ILE A 302 -7.23 7.65 -5.51
CA ILE A 302 -6.75 6.25 -5.46
C ILE A 302 -5.51 6.08 -4.56
N TRP A 303 -4.57 7.02 -4.57
CA TRP A 303 -3.39 6.96 -3.71
C TRP A 303 -3.76 6.97 -2.22
N LEU A 304 -4.81 7.67 -1.83
CA LEU A 304 -5.25 7.74 -0.43
C LEU A 304 -5.93 6.45 -0.04
N ASN A 305 -6.82 5.93 -0.90
CA ASN A 305 -7.56 4.70 -0.66
C ASN A 305 -6.61 3.50 -0.46
N GLU A 306 -5.70 3.32 -1.42
CA GLU A 306 -4.69 2.25 -1.37
C GLU A 306 -3.63 2.53 -0.29
N GLY A 307 -3.16 3.78 -0.16
CA GLY A 307 -2.12 4.13 0.81
C GLY A 307 -2.54 3.95 2.26
N LEU A 308 -3.81 4.21 2.60
CA LEU A 308 -4.33 3.97 3.94
C LEU A 308 -4.54 2.48 4.21
N ALA A 309 -4.97 1.72 3.20
CA ALA A 309 -5.07 0.27 3.28
C ALA A 309 -3.68 -0.35 3.57
N GLU A 310 -2.68 -0.01 2.75
CA GLU A 310 -1.28 -0.41 2.91
C GLU A 310 -0.65 -0.01 4.25
N TYR A 311 -1.01 1.17 4.75
CA TYR A 311 -0.56 1.62 6.08
C TYR A 311 -1.12 0.72 7.18
N LEU A 312 -2.43 0.46 7.15
CA LEU A 312 -3.11 -0.31 8.20
C LEU A 312 -2.92 -1.83 8.08
N GLU A 313 -2.36 -2.34 6.98
CA GLU A 313 -1.90 -3.74 6.91
C GLU A 313 -0.91 -4.09 8.02
N ASN A 314 -0.14 -3.12 8.54
CA ASN A 314 0.84 -3.36 9.60
C ASN A 314 0.32 -3.01 11.01
N LEU A 315 -0.98 -2.80 11.17
CA LEU A 315 -1.61 -2.57 12.47
C LEU A 315 -1.50 -3.82 13.36
N ARG A 316 -1.07 -3.61 14.59
CA ARG A 316 -1.05 -4.59 15.67
C ARG A 316 -1.91 -4.09 16.81
N VAL A 317 -2.96 -4.84 17.12
CA VAL A 317 -3.88 -4.54 18.22
C VAL A 317 -3.44 -5.25 19.48
N SER A 318 -3.36 -4.51 20.59
CA SER A 318 -3.06 -5.03 21.91
C SER A 318 -3.96 -4.35 22.93
N GLY A 319 -4.96 -5.08 23.43
CA GLY A 319 -5.99 -4.54 24.30
C GLY A 319 -6.77 -3.41 23.62
N SER A 320 -6.86 -2.25 24.27
CA SER A 320 -7.49 -1.04 23.71
C SER A 320 -6.55 -0.17 22.86
N SER A 321 -5.29 -0.58 22.69
CA SER A 321 -4.29 0.15 21.94
C SER A 321 -4.00 -0.52 20.59
N GLY A 322 -3.54 0.26 19.63
CA GLY A 322 -3.03 -0.28 18.37
C GLY A 322 -1.80 0.50 17.93
N THR A 323 -0.80 -0.20 17.43
CA THR A 323 0.42 0.39 16.84
C THR A 323 0.52 -0.04 15.39
N VAL A 324 0.93 0.87 14.51
CA VAL A 324 1.13 0.54 13.10
C VAL A 324 2.63 0.43 12.86
N GLY A 325 3.06 -0.77 12.45
CA GLY A 325 4.44 -1.02 12.07
C GLY A 325 4.79 -0.36 10.73
N VAL A 326 6.09 -0.19 10.49
CA VAL A 326 6.57 0.24 9.17
C VAL A 326 6.47 -0.93 8.18
N ASN A 327 5.87 -0.69 7.01
CA ASN A 327 5.96 -1.60 5.89
C ASN A 327 7.42 -1.62 5.37
N ARG A 328 8.13 -2.71 5.66
CA ARG A 328 9.57 -2.83 5.37
C ARG A 328 9.85 -2.95 3.89
N ASP A 329 8.98 -3.64 3.15
CA ASP A 329 9.15 -3.88 1.72
C ASP A 329 8.96 -2.58 0.94
N HIS A 330 7.92 -1.79 1.27
CA HIS A 330 7.73 -0.46 0.71
C HIS A 330 8.88 0.47 1.03
N ARG A 331 9.33 0.50 2.30
CA ARG A 331 10.50 1.30 2.68
C ARG A 331 11.74 0.89 1.89
N GLN A 332 12.02 -0.40 1.77
CA GLN A 332 13.18 -0.90 1.04
C GLN A 332 13.11 -0.53 -0.44
N LEU A 333 11.94 -0.70 -1.08
CA LEU A 333 11.73 -0.28 -2.46
C LEU A 333 12.02 1.22 -2.65
N LEU A 334 11.47 2.08 -1.79
CA LEU A 334 11.69 3.53 -1.87
C LEU A 334 13.16 3.91 -1.61
N GLN A 335 13.88 3.19 -0.76
CA GLN A 335 15.30 3.42 -0.52
C GLN A 335 16.19 3.11 -1.73
N THR A 336 15.74 2.30 -2.69
CA THR A 336 16.48 2.04 -3.93
C THR A 336 16.44 3.21 -4.93
N MET A 337 15.59 4.22 -4.69
CA MET A 337 15.35 5.31 -5.63
C MET A 337 15.94 6.65 -5.17
N LEU A 338 16.45 7.41 -6.13
CA LEU A 338 16.84 8.81 -5.91
C LEU A 338 15.67 9.63 -5.37
N ARG A 339 15.93 10.49 -4.39
CA ARG A 339 14.91 11.30 -3.73
C ARG A 339 14.10 12.16 -4.72
N VAL A 340 14.76 12.78 -5.69
CA VAL A 340 14.10 13.62 -6.70
C VAL A 340 13.12 12.79 -7.54
N ALA A 341 13.55 11.62 -8.01
CA ALA A 341 12.69 10.69 -8.76
C ALA A 341 11.46 10.24 -7.95
N ARG A 342 11.62 10.01 -6.64
CA ARG A 342 10.50 9.69 -5.74
C ARG A 342 9.50 10.84 -5.62
N VAL A 343 9.99 12.08 -5.48
CA VAL A 343 9.13 13.27 -5.40
C VAL A 343 8.33 13.45 -6.69
N ASP A 344 8.97 13.34 -7.85
CA ASP A 344 8.29 13.52 -9.13
C ASP A 344 7.26 12.41 -9.40
N ALA A 345 7.59 11.15 -9.06
CA ALA A 345 6.65 10.04 -9.14
C ALA A 345 5.44 10.23 -8.20
N ALA A 346 5.68 10.65 -6.95
CA ALA A 346 4.59 10.92 -6.00
C ALA A 346 3.70 12.09 -6.46
N MET A 347 4.29 13.15 -7.01
CA MET A 347 3.55 14.26 -7.59
C MET A 347 2.69 13.81 -8.78
N ALA A 348 3.17 12.89 -9.61
CA ALA A 348 2.41 12.36 -10.74
C ALA A 348 1.16 11.58 -10.30
N MET A 349 1.24 10.82 -9.19
CA MET A 349 0.15 9.95 -8.74
C MET A 349 -0.93 10.64 -7.87
N LEU A 350 -0.66 11.82 -7.29
CA LEU A 350 -1.60 12.48 -6.35
C LEU A 350 -3.02 12.67 -6.90
N ASP A 351 -3.15 12.91 -8.21
CA ASP A 351 -4.45 13.08 -8.89
C ASP A 351 -4.64 12.06 -10.02
N ALA A 352 -3.87 10.96 -10.01
CA ALA A 352 -3.97 9.91 -11.01
C ALA A 352 -5.29 9.14 -10.88
N ASN A 353 -5.85 8.69 -12.00
CA ASN A 353 -6.96 7.74 -11.97
C ASN A 353 -6.45 6.32 -11.68
N ALA A 354 -7.37 5.38 -11.44
CA ALA A 354 -7.06 3.99 -11.13
C ALA A 354 -6.16 3.31 -12.18
N ASN A 355 -6.38 3.57 -13.48
CA ASN A 355 -5.58 2.97 -14.56
C ASN A 355 -4.15 3.51 -14.56
N GLN A 356 -3.97 4.80 -14.35
CA GLN A 356 -2.65 5.44 -14.24
C GLN A 356 -1.90 4.97 -12.99
N PHE A 357 -2.62 4.80 -11.87
CA PHE A 357 -2.05 4.33 -10.62
C PHE A 357 -1.61 2.85 -10.69
N ARG A 358 -2.40 2.00 -11.37
CA ARG A 358 -2.13 0.56 -11.48
C ARG A 358 -1.38 0.16 -12.76
N GLN A 359 -0.70 1.09 -13.42
CA GLN A 359 0.16 0.76 -14.57
C GLN A 359 1.20 -0.30 -14.16
N PRO A 360 1.36 -1.41 -14.91
CA PRO A 360 2.16 -2.55 -14.48
C PRO A 360 3.62 -2.24 -14.11
N ASP A 361 4.24 -1.26 -14.76
CA ASP A 361 5.61 -0.82 -14.53
C ASP A 361 5.77 0.08 -13.29
N ARG A 362 4.69 0.69 -12.82
CA ARG A 362 4.69 1.65 -11.69
C ARG A 362 3.86 1.22 -10.51
N ARG A 363 3.09 0.13 -10.62
CA ARG A 363 2.14 -0.32 -9.60
C ARG A 363 2.79 -0.39 -8.22
N ASP A 364 3.80 -1.25 -8.04
CA ASP A 364 4.40 -1.48 -6.73
C ASP A 364 5.03 -0.19 -6.14
N LEU A 365 5.62 0.64 -7.01
CA LEU A 365 6.14 1.94 -6.62
C LEU A 365 5.03 2.90 -6.17
N ASN A 366 3.91 2.97 -6.90
CA ASN A 366 2.79 3.85 -6.58
C ASN A 366 2.16 3.47 -5.24
N TYR A 367 2.01 2.16 -4.97
CA TYR A 367 1.56 1.65 -3.67
C TYR A 367 2.54 2.02 -2.54
N ALA A 368 3.85 1.82 -2.75
CA ALA A 368 4.86 2.20 -1.76
C ALA A 368 4.90 3.72 -1.51
N LEU A 369 4.80 4.55 -2.55
CA LEU A 369 4.73 6.01 -2.40
C LEU A 369 3.44 6.41 -1.69
N ALA A 370 2.29 5.82 -2.04
CA ALA A 370 1.00 6.10 -1.41
C ALA A 370 1.04 5.78 0.09
N TRP A 371 1.56 4.60 0.44
CA TRP A 371 1.86 4.23 1.82
C TRP A 371 2.74 5.28 2.52
N SER A 372 3.80 5.76 1.86
CA SER A 372 4.72 6.74 2.45
C SER A 372 4.06 8.08 2.76
N LEU A 373 3.15 8.55 1.90
CA LEU A 373 2.41 9.80 2.10
C LEU A 373 1.46 9.67 3.30
N VAL A 374 0.72 8.56 3.40
CA VAL A 374 -0.17 8.29 4.54
C VAL A 374 0.64 8.10 5.82
N HIS A 375 1.73 7.34 5.78
CA HIS A 375 2.62 7.16 6.93
C HIS A 375 3.12 8.51 7.46
N TYR A 376 3.51 9.43 6.57
CA TYR A 376 3.91 10.79 6.98
C TYR A 376 2.76 11.55 7.66
N LEU A 377 1.57 11.55 7.06
CA LEU A 377 0.39 12.19 7.65
C LEU A 377 0.06 11.60 9.03
N MET A 378 0.14 10.27 9.18
CA MET A 378 -0.17 9.60 10.45
C MET A 378 0.91 9.74 11.53
N SER A 379 2.10 10.24 11.19
CA SER A 379 3.28 10.23 12.08
C SER A 379 3.27 11.26 13.21
N THR A 380 2.39 12.27 13.15
CA THR A 380 2.29 13.34 14.16
C THR A 380 0.84 13.76 14.33
N GLU A 381 0.49 14.33 15.49
CA GLU A 381 -0.86 14.87 15.74
C GLU A 381 -1.24 15.96 14.72
N SER A 382 -0.29 16.83 14.34
CA SER A 382 -0.53 17.87 13.32
C SER A 382 -0.76 17.25 11.93
N GLY A 383 -0.03 16.20 11.56
CA GLY A 383 -0.25 15.48 10.31
C GLY A 383 -1.60 14.76 10.28
N GLN A 384 -2.01 14.17 11.41
CA GLN A 384 -3.32 13.53 11.56
C GLN A 384 -4.45 14.56 11.42
N GLY A 385 -4.28 15.76 11.99
CA GLY A 385 -5.21 16.88 11.79
C GLY A 385 -5.36 17.26 10.32
N VAL A 386 -4.24 17.42 9.60
CA VAL A 386 -4.25 17.69 8.14
C VAL A 386 -4.95 16.57 7.37
N PHE A 387 -4.76 15.31 7.79
CA PHE A 387 -5.38 14.17 7.14
C PHE A 387 -6.88 14.10 7.41
N GLY A 388 -7.33 14.40 8.63
CA GLY A 388 -8.75 14.51 8.95
C GLY A 388 -9.43 15.62 8.14
N GLU A 389 -8.79 16.77 7.97
CA GLU A 389 -9.28 17.84 7.10
C GLU A 389 -9.38 17.39 5.63
N LEU A 390 -8.37 16.67 5.12
CA LEU A 390 -8.39 16.11 3.77
C LEU A 390 -9.59 15.15 3.57
N LEU A 391 -9.82 14.25 4.52
CA LEU A 391 -10.94 13.31 4.47
C LEU A 391 -12.29 14.02 4.58
N ALA A 392 -12.38 15.07 5.38
CA ALA A 392 -13.59 15.89 5.49
C ALA A 392 -13.91 16.62 4.18
N GLU A 393 -12.92 17.23 3.52
CA GLU A 393 -13.13 17.88 2.22
C GLU A 393 -13.48 16.87 1.10
N ILE A 394 -12.86 15.67 1.10
CA ILE A 394 -13.23 14.60 0.18
C ILE A 394 -14.69 14.20 0.41
N ARG A 395 -15.10 14.05 1.66
CA ARG A 395 -16.48 13.72 2.04
C ARG A 395 -17.47 14.79 1.61
N GLU A 396 -17.13 16.07 1.76
CA GLU A 396 -17.93 17.18 1.25
C GLU A 396 -17.99 17.21 -0.29
N ALA A 397 -16.91 16.81 -0.96
CA ALA A 397 -16.93 16.58 -2.40
C ALA A 397 -17.87 15.43 -2.80
N GLY A 398 -18.03 14.44 -1.92
CA GLY A 398 -18.92 13.30 -2.09
C GLY A 398 -18.42 12.35 -3.17
N CYS A 399 -19.26 12.08 -4.17
CA CYS A 399 -18.93 11.21 -5.30
C CYS A 399 -18.33 11.95 -6.50
N ARG A 400 -17.84 13.18 -6.29
CA ARG A 400 -17.17 13.99 -7.31
C ARG A 400 -15.66 13.79 -7.23
N ARG A 401 -14.98 14.00 -8.36
CA ARG A 401 -13.51 13.98 -8.41
C ARG A 401 -12.93 15.03 -7.45
N PHE A 402 -11.97 14.59 -6.63
CA PHE A 402 -11.21 15.45 -5.72
C PHE A 402 -9.78 15.65 -6.25
N SER A 403 -9.20 16.85 -6.06
CA SER A 403 -7.78 17.12 -6.36
C SER A 403 -6.97 17.22 -5.07
N SER A 404 -6.15 16.21 -4.81
CA SER A 404 -5.20 16.23 -3.69
C SER A 404 -4.15 17.32 -3.88
N LYS A 405 -3.73 17.60 -5.13
CA LYS A 405 -2.80 18.71 -5.40
C LYS A 405 -3.37 20.05 -4.95
N ALA A 406 -4.60 20.37 -5.38
CA ALA A 406 -5.25 21.62 -5.01
C ALA A 406 -5.46 21.75 -3.49
N PHE A 407 -5.75 20.65 -2.79
CA PHE A 407 -5.81 20.64 -1.33
C PHE A 407 -4.46 21.00 -0.70
N PHE A 408 -3.39 20.29 -1.07
CA PHE A 408 -2.07 20.51 -0.48
C PHE A 408 -1.44 21.85 -0.90
N ASP A 409 -1.77 22.36 -2.09
CA ASP A 409 -1.37 23.69 -2.55
C ASP A 409 -1.89 24.80 -1.64
N ARG A 410 -3.10 24.63 -1.06
CA ARG A 410 -3.64 25.57 -0.07
C ARG A 410 -3.09 25.34 1.34
N LYS A 411 -2.78 24.08 1.69
CA LYS A 411 -2.44 23.69 3.07
C LYS A 411 -0.96 23.89 3.42
N PHE A 412 -0.05 23.81 2.44
CA PHE A 412 1.39 23.91 2.64
C PHE A 412 1.94 25.15 1.92
N THR A 413 2.86 25.89 2.56
CA THR A 413 3.44 27.12 1.98
C THR A 413 4.13 26.88 0.63
N GLY A 414 4.81 25.74 0.47
CA GLY A 414 5.40 25.31 -0.82
C GLY A 414 4.49 24.35 -1.61
N GLY A 415 3.21 24.33 -1.26
CA GLY A 415 2.15 23.53 -1.86
C GLY A 415 2.34 22.02 -1.82
N ALA A 416 1.70 21.32 -2.77
CA ALA A 416 1.75 19.87 -2.87
C ALA A 416 3.17 19.32 -2.99
N ARG A 417 4.06 20.04 -3.66
CA ARG A 417 5.46 19.62 -3.81
C ARG A 417 6.22 19.66 -2.48
N ASP A 418 5.98 20.65 -1.64
CA ASP A 418 6.57 20.71 -0.29
C ASP A 418 6.05 19.56 0.59
N PHE A 419 4.74 19.30 0.58
CA PHE A 419 4.15 18.14 1.27
C PHE A 419 4.82 16.82 0.84
N VAL A 420 4.86 16.54 -0.46
CA VAL A 420 5.47 15.32 -1.00
C VAL A 420 6.95 15.24 -0.65
N THR A 421 7.68 16.35 -0.76
CA THR A 421 9.13 16.41 -0.46
C THR A 421 9.43 16.07 1.00
N ARG A 422 8.59 16.54 1.93
CA ARG A 422 8.69 16.22 3.37
C ARG A 422 8.32 14.77 3.64
N ALA A 423 7.24 14.27 3.06
CA ALA A 423 6.76 12.91 3.26
C ALA A 423 7.75 11.85 2.75
N VAL A 424 8.28 12.05 1.54
CA VAL A 424 9.28 11.16 0.92
C VAL A 424 10.59 11.15 1.71
N ALA A 425 10.97 12.26 2.35
CA ALA A 425 12.16 12.32 3.20
C ALA A 425 11.95 11.57 4.52
N ALA A 426 10.82 11.80 5.18
CA ALA A 426 10.52 11.24 6.49
C ALA A 426 10.48 9.69 6.50
N THR A 427 10.10 9.08 5.39
CA THR A 427 9.89 7.63 5.27
C THR A 427 11.14 6.85 4.85
N ALA A 428 12.10 7.50 4.18
CA ALA A 428 13.34 6.87 3.72
C ALA A 428 14.54 7.09 4.66
N ASP A 429 14.59 8.22 5.37
CA ASP A 429 15.81 8.66 6.06
C ASP A 429 15.87 8.27 7.56
N LYS A 430 14.83 7.63 8.12
CA LYS A 430 14.80 7.27 9.55
C LYS A 430 15.01 5.78 9.81
N GLY A 431 16.27 5.44 10.11
CA GLY A 431 16.73 4.12 10.55
C GLY A 431 16.45 3.75 12.01
N HIS A 432 15.74 4.56 12.81
CA HIS A 432 15.52 4.25 14.22
C HIS A 432 14.10 4.62 14.69
N TYR A 433 13.21 3.64 14.69
CA TYR A 433 12.09 3.55 15.61
C TYR A 433 12.06 2.09 16.07
N TYR A 434 12.63 1.84 17.24
CA TYR A 434 12.57 0.57 17.97
C TYR A 434 11.50 0.68 19.04
#